data_AF-A0A220UPQ3-F1
#
_entry.id   AF-A0A220UPQ3-F1
#
_cell.length_a   1.000
_cell.length_b   1.000
_cell.length_c   1.000
_cell.angle_alpha   90.00
_cell.angle_beta   90.00
_cell.angle_gamma   90.00
#
_symmetry.space_group_name_H-M   'P 1'
#
loop_
_entity.id
_entity.type
_entity.pdbx_description
1 polymer ?
#
loop_
_entity_poly.entity_id
_entity_poly.type
_entity_poly.pdbx_seq_one_letter_code
_entity_poly.pdbx_strand_id
1 'polypeptide(L)'
;MKSKLDKALSLVALGVLGVLHSAHAAPVYEIVNLDNYDLQGTLEGTRNGYALGVNANDELVGIAKGKKKLSTSDVEGGVIDVEDGIAPEETITYSITSAIIANNFAFIAAQNGAAGAWLPTFDSINGTTPPSDTSVVNSVDTFYYGINDAGVKVGSMTAPEKKTENTATTDDTADYWYYRDYEYRGVAKVGDSEIPLPPPYTQYVKDDKTVELGGWSAATAINNNNLVVGYVSTDISKYGGDRVAYCLSTDNTLPLDVCIQREQYPNSQGTRNIQYQTRAYVWQLDNGVATGTALPLGLTPASNNTLTFTAQALGVNNEGVVAGRSHVYRNGNTDRLRQDAAYWSKDAEGNYQYHWIPMGESISSSIAYDVNDNGILVGSYRSYIQGYLRDKFFYFDTNTPEVGYVTPNDFASTTTDLSSKPKDINNKGQVVGYIETTYDKEKPRPKAGFLYEKSTGEFSNLNNLLTCESKGFEKGSDGNWTRHQIEVQDGTGKVLSYNSDILVVEAASINEDGTIVGTAFIRKPSYQFDSDGNVIVGENGLPLFELSGNGDPVTAYIPRMVVLKPSTNGEACTVDESTDTGNYERKGAASLAWLLALPLVWLRRRVR
;
A
#
# COMPACT_ATOMS: atom_id res chain seq x y z
N MET A 1 -2.14 -66.91 37.40
CA MET A 1 -2.77 -66.53 38.68
C MET A 1 -3.02 -65.03 38.65
N LYS A 2 -4.32 -64.64 38.57
CA LYS A 2 -4.99 -63.38 38.98
C LYS A 2 -4.16 -62.08 38.98
N SER A 3 -4.40 -61.15 38.04
CA SER A 3 -5.43 -60.08 38.00
C SER A 3 -5.15 -58.88 38.93
N LYS A 4 -5.23 -57.67 38.37
CA LYS A 4 -6.18 -56.56 38.71
C LYS A 4 -5.57 -55.20 38.25
N LEU A 5 -6.24 -54.51 37.34
CA LEU A 5 -6.91 -53.19 37.53
C LEU A 5 -5.90 -52.03 37.69
N ASP A 6 -5.95 -50.90 36.97
CA ASP A 6 -7.10 -50.26 36.33
C ASP A 6 -6.76 -49.42 35.09
N LYS A 7 -7.77 -49.38 34.20
CA LYS A 7 -7.98 -48.35 33.18
C LYS A 7 -8.43 -47.06 33.89
N ALA A 8 -7.74 -45.96 33.66
CA ALA A 8 -8.29 -44.62 33.91
C ALA A 8 -7.99 -43.69 32.72
N LEU A 9 -9.05 -43.51 31.92
CA LEU A 9 -9.39 -42.35 31.09
C LEU A 9 -8.37 -41.83 30.06
N SER A 10 -8.24 -42.60 28.97
CA SER A 10 -8.23 -42.01 27.63
C SER A 10 -9.69 -41.75 27.21
N LEU A 11 -10.25 -40.63 27.69
CA LEU A 11 -11.62 -40.17 27.38
C LEU A 11 -11.77 -38.71 27.84
N VAL A 12 -11.16 -37.78 27.11
CA VAL A 12 -11.68 -36.42 26.93
C VAL A 12 -11.61 -36.12 25.43
N ALA A 13 -12.44 -36.84 24.70
CA ALA A 13 -12.98 -36.36 23.44
C ALA A 13 -14.16 -35.45 23.78
N LEU A 14 -14.28 -34.33 23.05
CA LEU A 14 -15.53 -33.65 22.70
C LEU A 14 -16.41 -33.18 23.88
N GLY A 15 -16.31 -31.88 24.18
CA GLY A 15 -17.25 -31.10 24.98
C GLY A 15 -16.52 -29.89 25.54
N VAL A 16 -16.65 -28.67 25.00
CA VAL A 16 -17.90 -27.93 24.75
C VAL A 16 -17.87 -27.27 23.37
N LEU A 17 -18.39 -27.96 22.36
CA LEU A 17 -19.04 -27.31 21.22
C LEU A 17 -20.46 -27.00 21.68
N GLY A 18 -20.65 -25.79 22.18
CA GLY A 18 -21.90 -25.34 22.76
C GLY A 18 -22.01 -23.82 22.78
N VAL A 19 -21.46 -23.15 21.77
CA VAL A 19 -21.94 -21.82 21.39
C VAL A 19 -22.86 -22.06 20.21
N LEU A 20 -24.12 -21.70 20.40
CA LEU A 20 -25.15 -21.69 19.38
C LEU A 20 -24.56 -21.08 18.10
N HIS A 21 -24.40 -21.92 17.07
CA HIS A 21 -24.29 -21.43 15.70
C HIS A 21 -25.67 -20.86 15.34
N SER A 22 -25.98 -19.65 15.81
CA SER A 22 -26.64 -18.73 14.92
C SER A 22 -25.66 -18.58 13.76
N ALA A 23 -25.96 -19.21 12.63
CA ALA A 23 -25.30 -18.90 11.38
C ALA A 23 -25.48 -17.39 11.20
N HIS A 24 -24.47 -16.62 11.62
CA HIS A 24 -24.45 -15.20 11.37
C HIS A 24 -24.21 -15.14 9.86
N ALA A 25 -25.22 -14.70 9.11
CA ALA A 25 -25.00 -14.37 7.72
C ALA A 25 -23.79 -13.42 7.66
N ALA A 26 -22.91 -13.63 6.67
CA ALA A 26 -21.78 -12.75 6.45
C ALA A 26 -22.26 -11.29 6.49
N PRO A 27 -21.55 -10.39 7.17
CA PRO A 27 -21.98 -9.01 7.30
C PRO A 27 -22.15 -8.38 5.91
N VAL A 28 -23.28 -7.71 5.70
CA VAL A 28 -23.48 -6.85 4.52
C VAL A 28 -22.81 -5.52 4.78
N TYR A 29 -22.16 -4.95 3.79
CA TYR A 29 -21.43 -3.70 3.88
C TYR A 29 -22.02 -2.62 2.98
N GLU A 30 -22.02 -1.38 3.48
CA GLU A 30 -22.31 -0.17 2.73
C GLU A 30 -21.04 0.67 2.60
N ILE A 31 -20.81 1.23 1.40
CA ILE A 31 -19.80 2.27 1.22
C ILE A 31 -20.40 3.60 1.67
N VAL A 32 -19.82 4.20 2.71
CA VAL A 32 -20.39 5.39 3.38
C VAL A 32 -19.77 6.71 2.95
N ASN A 33 -18.75 6.67 2.09
CA ASN A 33 -18.11 7.86 1.51
C ASN A 33 -18.42 8.04 0.02
N LEU A 34 -19.62 7.61 -0.39
CA LEU A 34 -20.16 7.88 -1.73
C LEU A 34 -20.91 9.21 -1.77
N ASP A 35 -20.66 9.96 -2.82
CA ASP A 35 -21.48 11.11 -3.22
C ASP A 35 -21.85 10.95 -4.69
N ASN A 36 -23.15 10.87 -4.98
CA ASN A 36 -23.68 10.63 -6.33
C ASN A 36 -22.96 9.51 -7.11
N TYR A 37 -22.80 8.34 -6.48
CA TYR A 37 -22.11 7.17 -7.05
C TYR A 37 -20.62 7.40 -7.42
N ASP A 38 -20.00 8.43 -6.84
CA ASP A 38 -18.58 8.72 -6.92
C ASP A 38 -17.91 8.66 -5.54
N LEU A 39 -16.64 8.27 -5.51
CA LEU A 39 -15.85 8.26 -4.28
C LEU A 39 -15.04 9.56 -4.18
N GLN A 40 -15.43 10.43 -3.25
CA GLN A 40 -14.64 11.60 -2.86
C GLN A 40 -13.44 11.21 -1.97
N GLY A 41 -12.66 10.24 -2.44
CA GLY A 41 -11.60 9.58 -1.67
C GLY A 41 -10.20 10.03 -2.04
N THR A 42 -9.97 11.32 -2.32
CA THR A 42 -8.64 11.89 -2.54
C THR A 42 -8.62 13.38 -2.22
N LEU A 43 -7.44 13.96 -2.00
CA LEU A 43 -7.28 15.41 -1.83
C LEU A 43 -7.46 16.15 -3.16
N GLU A 44 -8.01 17.37 -3.11
CA GLU A 44 -8.00 18.26 -4.27
C GLU A 44 -6.56 18.52 -4.75
N GLY A 45 -6.34 18.53 -6.07
CA GLY A 45 -5.00 18.67 -6.66
C GLY A 45 -4.19 17.37 -6.70
N THR A 46 -4.78 16.24 -6.28
CA THR A 46 -4.19 14.90 -6.39
C THR A 46 -5.07 13.97 -7.21
N ARG A 47 -4.48 12.93 -7.79
CA ARG A 47 -5.21 11.97 -8.61
C ARG A 47 -5.73 10.79 -7.81
N ASN A 48 -4.97 10.29 -6.84
CA ASN A 48 -5.19 9.01 -6.18
C ASN A 48 -5.26 9.19 -4.67
N GLY A 49 -6.08 8.39 -3.99
CA GLY A 49 -6.13 8.37 -2.52
C GLY A 49 -6.23 6.95 -1.98
N TYR A 50 -5.58 6.73 -0.84
CA TYR A 50 -5.44 5.43 -0.19
C TYR A 50 -5.66 5.62 1.31
N ALA A 51 -6.68 4.97 1.88
CA ALA A 51 -6.81 4.89 3.33
C ALA A 51 -5.93 3.75 3.87
N LEU A 52 -5.25 4.00 4.98
CA LEU A 52 -4.21 3.09 5.50
C LEU A 52 -4.46 2.65 6.95
N GLY A 53 -5.14 3.45 7.77
CA GLY A 53 -5.48 3.06 9.14
C GLY A 53 -6.75 3.75 9.63
N VAL A 54 -7.52 3.08 10.48
CA VAL A 54 -8.73 3.61 11.14
C VAL A 54 -8.71 3.27 12.63
N ASN A 55 -9.15 4.19 13.50
CA ASN A 55 -9.24 3.96 14.94
C ASN A 55 -10.67 3.62 15.40
N ALA A 56 -10.87 3.40 16.70
CA ALA A 56 -12.17 3.10 17.28
C ALA A 56 -13.14 4.31 17.29
N ASN A 57 -12.65 5.52 17.03
CA ASN A 57 -13.47 6.73 16.97
C ASN A 57 -13.97 7.05 15.55
N ASP A 58 -13.80 6.12 14.60
CA ASP A 58 -14.07 6.34 13.17
C ASP A 58 -13.29 7.54 12.60
N GLU A 59 -12.04 7.67 13.00
CA GLU A 59 -11.05 8.58 12.41
C GLU A 59 -10.03 7.75 11.63
N LEU A 60 -9.73 8.17 10.40
CA LEU A 60 -8.79 7.47 9.54
C LEU A 60 -7.66 8.38 9.06
N VAL A 61 -6.56 7.74 8.70
CA VAL A 61 -5.40 8.36 8.06
C VAL A 61 -5.13 7.71 6.71
N GLY A 62 -4.57 8.49 5.80
CA GLY A 62 -4.24 8.00 4.47
C GLY A 62 -3.21 8.86 3.75
N ILE A 63 -2.98 8.49 2.50
CA ILE A 63 -2.08 9.19 1.59
C ILE A 63 -2.78 9.48 0.28
N ALA A 64 -2.58 10.70 -0.23
CA ALA A 64 -2.95 11.09 -1.57
C ALA A 64 -1.70 11.21 -2.44
N LYS A 65 -1.81 10.79 -3.71
CA LYS A 65 -0.70 10.79 -4.67
C LYS A 65 -1.03 11.53 -5.96
N GLY A 66 -0.01 12.07 -6.62
CA GLY A 66 -0.10 12.61 -7.98
C GLY A 66 -0.34 14.12 -8.03
N LYS A 67 0.66 14.95 -7.63
CA LYS A 67 0.60 16.40 -7.89
C LYS A 67 0.95 16.65 -9.36
N LYS A 68 0.01 17.20 -10.12
CA LYS A 68 0.22 17.51 -11.54
C LYS A 68 1.01 18.81 -11.71
N LYS A 69 2.27 18.72 -12.14
CA LYS A 69 2.87 19.71 -13.05
C LYS A 69 3.61 18.92 -14.13
N LEU A 70 2.87 18.50 -15.14
CA LEU A 70 3.42 17.76 -16.29
C LEU A 70 4.56 18.58 -16.90
N SER A 71 5.73 17.97 -17.06
CA SER A 71 6.80 18.50 -17.91
C SER A 71 7.08 17.51 -19.03
N THR A 72 7.56 18.02 -20.16
CA THR A 72 7.75 17.26 -21.41
C THR A 72 8.72 16.09 -21.31
N SER A 73 9.51 15.99 -20.24
CA SER A 73 10.44 14.88 -20.01
C SER A 73 9.83 13.68 -19.30
N ASP A 74 8.59 13.77 -18.80
CA ASP A 74 8.01 12.74 -17.92
C ASP A 74 7.19 11.69 -18.70
N VAL A 75 7.07 11.81 -20.03
CA VAL A 75 6.01 11.18 -20.86
C VAL A 75 6.55 10.22 -21.94
N GLU A 76 7.59 9.45 -21.63
CA GLU A 76 8.03 8.33 -22.48
C GLU A 76 7.71 6.98 -21.83
N GLY A 77 6.41 6.62 -21.79
CA GLY A 77 5.99 5.25 -21.48
C GLY A 77 4.49 5.12 -21.25
N GLY A 78 3.72 4.82 -22.30
CA GLY A 78 2.28 4.65 -22.20
C GLY A 78 1.79 3.39 -21.46
N VAL A 79 0.49 3.43 -21.20
CA VAL A 79 -0.38 2.40 -20.58
C VAL A 79 -0.27 2.35 -19.06
N ILE A 80 -1.31 2.87 -18.40
CA ILE A 80 -1.64 2.66 -16.98
C ILE A 80 -1.38 1.19 -16.64
N ASP A 81 -0.45 0.93 -15.72
CA ASP A 81 -0.35 -0.39 -15.14
C ASP A 81 -1.64 -0.63 -14.36
N VAL A 82 -2.48 -1.52 -14.90
CA VAL A 82 -3.79 -1.89 -14.35
C VAL A 82 -3.62 -2.44 -12.92
N GLU A 83 -2.41 -2.84 -12.54
CA GLU A 83 -2.09 -3.36 -11.22
C GLU A 83 -2.00 -2.29 -10.12
N ASP A 84 -1.59 -1.05 -10.44
CA ASP A 84 -1.33 0.01 -9.44
C ASP A 84 -2.00 1.37 -9.76
N GLY A 85 -2.51 1.60 -10.98
CA GLY A 85 -3.28 2.80 -11.33
C GLY A 85 -2.48 4.11 -11.32
N ILE A 86 -1.15 4.03 -11.36
CA ILE A 86 -0.21 5.16 -11.41
C ILE A 86 0.33 5.25 -12.84
N ALA A 87 0.23 6.42 -13.47
CA ALA A 87 0.81 6.64 -14.80
C ALA A 87 2.34 6.87 -14.67
N PRO A 88 3.17 6.44 -15.63
CA PRO A 88 4.63 6.59 -15.53
C PRO A 88 5.12 8.04 -15.31
N GLU A 89 4.36 9.02 -15.80
CA GLU A 89 4.56 10.47 -15.61
C GLU A 89 4.37 10.92 -14.15
N GLU A 90 3.85 10.04 -13.28
CA GLU A 90 3.58 10.29 -11.86
C GLU A 90 4.66 9.65 -10.97
N THR A 91 5.75 9.18 -11.57
CA THR A 91 6.89 8.57 -10.86
C THR A 91 7.78 9.66 -10.25
N ILE A 92 8.30 9.41 -9.04
CA ILE A 92 9.26 10.34 -8.40
C ILE A 92 10.57 10.32 -9.21
N THR A 93 10.91 11.44 -9.83
CA THR A 93 12.20 11.63 -10.50
C THR A 93 13.26 12.04 -9.47
N TYR A 94 14.30 11.22 -9.33
CA TYR A 94 15.42 11.50 -8.45
C TYR A 94 16.52 12.23 -9.22
N SER A 95 16.73 13.50 -8.89
CA SER A 95 17.73 14.35 -9.52
C SER A 95 18.40 15.24 -8.48
N ILE A 96 19.71 15.46 -8.66
CA ILE A 96 20.46 16.47 -7.91
C ILE A 96 20.53 17.80 -8.67
N THR A 97 20.13 17.85 -9.95
CA THR A 97 20.17 19.06 -10.80
C THR A 97 18.79 19.67 -11.04
N SER A 98 17.77 19.17 -10.35
CA SER A 98 16.39 19.63 -10.51
C SER A 98 15.73 19.72 -9.14
N ALA A 99 14.83 20.68 -8.98
CA ALA A 99 14.08 20.84 -7.74
C ALA A 99 13.32 19.55 -7.40
N ILE A 100 13.33 19.21 -6.12
CA ILE A 100 12.61 18.08 -5.55
C ILE A 100 11.13 18.48 -5.46
N ILE A 101 10.28 17.68 -6.09
CA ILE A 101 8.84 17.89 -6.09
C ILE A 101 8.19 16.72 -5.36
N ALA A 102 7.45 17.03 -4.30
CA ALA A 102 6.67 16.07 -3.54
C ALA A 102 5.51 15.52 -4.38
N ASN A 103 5.26 14.23 -4.21
CA ASN A 103 4.16 13.54 -4.86
C ASN A 103 3.22 12.85 -3.88
N ASN A 104 3.55 12.80 -2.58
CA ASN A 104 2.77 12.13 -1.55
C ASN A 104 2.36 13.11 -0.45
N PHE A 105 1.05 13.16 -0.17
CA PHE A 105 0.45 14.08 0.79
C PHE A 105 -0.38 13.30 1.81
N ALA A 106 -0.09 13.48 3.09
CA ALA A 106 -0.86 12.90 4.17
C ALA A 106 -2.24 13.59 4.28
N PHE A 107 -3.27 12.80 4.56
CA PHE A 107 -4.59 13.32 4.86
C PHE A 107 -5.22 12.57 6.04
N ILE A 108 -6.23 13.20 6.62
CA ILE A 108 -7.14 12.62 7.59
C ILE A 108 -8.58 12.66 7.06
N ALA A 109 -9.43 11.75 7.52
CA ALA A 109 -10.87 11.83 7.34
C ALA A 109 -11.56 11.22 8.57
N ALA A 110 -12.82 11.58 8.82
CA ALA A 110 -13.56 11.02 9.95
C ALA A 110 -15.07 11.01 9.67
N GLN A 111 -15.79 10.09 10.31
CA GLN A 111 -17.26 10.04 10.23
C GLN A 111 -17.91 11.38 10.61
N ASN A 112 -17.36 12.08 11.60
CA ASN A 112 -17.84 13.37 12.10
C ASN A 112 -16.87 14.52 11.75
N GLY A 113 -16.18 14.41 10.61
CA GLY A 113 -15.20 15.42 10.16
C GLY A 113 -15.84 16.78 9.89
N ALA A 114 -15.12 17.86 10.20
CA ALA A 114 -15.61 19.23 10.02
C ALA A 114 -15.89 19.61 8.56
N ALA A 115 -15.14 19.03 7.62
CA ALA A 115 -15.36 19.21 6.18
C ALA A 115 -16.58 18.42 5.65
N GLY A 116 -17.00 17.39 6.39
CA GLY A 116 -18.01 16.42 5.97
C GLY A 116 -17.61 15.01 6.40
N ALA A 117 -18.60 14.11 6.43
CA ALA A 117 -18.36 12.71 6.78
C ALA A 117 -17.42 12.06 5.76
N TRP A 118 -16.30 11.53 6.25
CA TRP A 118 -15.28 10.81 5.46
C TRP A 118 -14.66 11.59 4.31
N LEU A 119 -14.73 12.92 4.32
CA LEU A 119 -14.05 13.75 3.34
C LEU A 119 -12.56 13.93 3.69
N PRO A 120 -11.63 13.59 2.78
CA PRO A 120 -10.21 13.79 2.98
C PRO A 120 -9.88 15.26 3.22
N THR A 121 -9.21 15.53 4.32
CA THR A 121 -8.67 16.84 4.67
C THR A 121 -7.15 16.74 4.74
N PHE A 122 -6.45 17.63 4.04
CA PHE A 122 -4.99 17.68 4.05
C PHE A 122 -4.47 17.91 5.47
N ASP A 123 -3.47 17.13 5.88
CA ASP A 123 -2.83 17.28 7.18
C ASP A 123 -1.35 17.59 6.98
N SER A 124 -0.97 18.84 7.29
CA SER A 124 0.39 19.33 7.07
C SER A 124 1.39 18.57 7.94
N ILE A 125 2.44 18.03 7.32
CA ILE A 125 3.59 17.50 8.04
C ILE A 125 4.83 18.22 7.50
N ASN A 126 5.74 18.62 8.38
CA ASN A 126 7.01 19.24 8.04
C ASN A 126 6.85 20.48 7.13
N GLY A 127 5.83 21.29 7.43
CA GLY A 127 5.55 22.56 6.74
C GLY A 127 4.98 22.44 5.33
N THR A 128 4.52 21.25 4.92
CA THR A 128 3.85 21.06 3.63
C THR A 128 2.56 21.87 3.52
N THR A 129 2.25 22.35 2.31
CA THR A 129 0.99 23.04 1.98
C THR A 129 0.03 22.11 1.23
N PRO A 130 -1.29 22.40 1.20
CA PRO A 130 -2.24 21.60 0.45
C PRO A 130 -1.82 21.39 -1.01
N PRO A 131 -1.99 20.19 -1.59
CA PRO A 131 -1.59 19.93 -2.98
C PRO A 131 -2.33 20.79 -4.01
N SER A 132 -3.53 21.28 -3.70
CA SER A 132 -4.28 22.24 -4.51
C SER A 132 -3.65 23.64 -4.56
N ASP A 133 -2.75 23.98 -3.64
CA ASP A 133 -2.02 25.24 -3.68
C ASP A 133 -0.93 25.21 -4.76
N THR A 134 -1.13 26.01 -5.81
CA THR A 134 -0.19 26.16 -6.93
C THR A 134 0.83 27.27 -6.71
N SER A 135 0.71 28.07 -5.65
CA SER A 135 1.67 29.13 -5.31
C SER A 135 2.94 28.60 -4.65
N VAL A 136 2.87 27.40 -4.05
CA VAL A 136 3.97 26.71 -3.39
C VAL A 136 4.21 25.33 -4.02
N VAL A 137 5.46 25.04 -4.37
CA VAL A 137 5.88 23.69 -4.79
C VAL A 137 6.40 22.97 -3.55
N ASN A 138 5.67 21.97 -3.08
CA ASN A 138 6.11 21.11 -1.98
C ASN A 138 7.30 20.26 -2.43
N SER A 139 8.31 20.11 -1.58
CA SER A 139 9.47 19.21 -1.76
C SER A 139 9.51 18.07 -0.74
N VAL A 140 8.54 18.03 0.17
CA VAL A 140 8.43 17.02 1.21
C VAL A 140 7.33 16.02 0.90
N ASP A 141 7.70 14.75 0.74
CA ASP A 141 6.75 13.65 0.70
C ASP A 141 6.35 13.25 2.12
N THR A 142 5.06 13.00 2.31
CA THR A 142 4.46 12.69 3.61
C THR A 142 3.55 11.47 3.52
N PHE A 143 3.62 10.62 4.54
CA PHE A 143 2.88 9.37 4.61
C PHE A 143 2.33 9.17 6.01
N TYR A 144 1.07 8.75 6.13
CA TYR A 144 0.55 8.12 7.33
C TYR A 144 0.31 6.64 7.12
N TYR A 145 0.55 5.84 8.15
CA TYR A 145 0.31 4.40 8.12
C TYR A 145 -0.61 3.91 9.25
N GLY A 146 -0.68 4.63 10.37
CA GLY A 146 -1.53 4.24 11.50
C GLY A 146 -1.99 5.40 12.35
N ILE A 147 -3.03 5.16 13.14
CA ILE A 147 -3.63 6.09 14.10
C ILE A 147 -4.13 5.28 15.30
N ASN A 148 -3.98 5.80 16.52
CA ASN A 148 -4.57 5.19 17.72
C ASN A 148 -5.82 5.93 18.21
N ASP A 149 -6.47 5.42 19.25
CA ASP A 149 -7.72 5.98 19.78
C ASP A 149 -7.54 7.32 20.49
N ALA A 150 -6.29 7.71 20.79
CA ALA A 150 -5.96 9.04 21.32
C ALA A 150 -5.73 10.08 20.19
N GLY A 151 -5.89 9.69 18.93
CA GLY A 151 -5.69 10.56 17.76
C GLY A 151 -4.22 10.79 17.40
N VAL A 152 -3.30 9.98 17.95
CA VAL A 152 -1.89 10.03 17.58
C VAL A 152 -1.69 9.32 16.26
N LYS A 153 -1.20 10.05 15.26
CA LYS A 153 -0.98 9.58 13.90
C LYS A 153 0.48 9.26 13.69
N VAL A 154 0.81 8.17 13.01
CA VAL A 154 2.20 7.76 12.77
C VAL A 154 2.45 7.49 11.29
N GLY A 155 3.68 7.77 10.88
CA GLY A 155 4.00 7.87 9.48
C GLY A 155 5.48 8.04 9.19
N SER A 156 5.75 8.48 7.96
CA SER A 156 7.09 8.84 7.50
C SER A 156 7.05 10.11 6.66
N MET A 157 8.19 10.80 6.59
CA MET A 157 8.38 12.00 5.80
C MET A 157 9.80 12.10 5.24
N THR A 158 9.98 12.94 4.23
CA THR A 158 11.30 13.39 3.76
C THR A 158 11.67 14.74 4.37
N ALA A 159 12.95 15.13 4.33
CA ALA A 159 13.32 16.48 4.76
C ALA A 159 12.97 17.53 3.68
N PRO A 160 12.82 18.82 4.04
CA PRO A 160 12.66 19.88 3.06
C PRO A 160 13.89 20.00 2.16
N GLU A 161 13.66 20.40 0.92
CA GLU A 161 14.72 20.69 -0.03
C GLU A 161 15.69 21.77 0.50
N LYS A 162 16.97 21.54 0.26
CA LYS A 162 18.05 22.49 0.33
C LYS A 162 18.68 22.64 -1.05
N LYS A 163 19.31 23.79 -1.27
CA LYS A 163 20.04 24.08 -2.50
C LYS A 163 21.41 24.68 -2.22
N THR A 164 22.35 24.39 -3.09
CA THR A 164 23.69 25.03 -3.12
C THR A 164 24.06 25.35 -4.56
N GLU A 165 24.89 26.36 -4.78
CA GLU A 165 25.24 26.83 -6.12
C GLU A 165 25.93 25.72 -6.93
N ASN A 166 25.54 25.57 -8.19
CA ASN A 166 26.20 24.67 -9.11
C ASN A 166 27.41 25.35 -9.76
N THR A 167 28.59 25.12 -9.21
CA THR A 167 29.84 25.70 -9.73
C THR A 167 30.43 24.95 -10.93
N ALA A 168 29.78 23.89 -11.42
CA ALA A 168 30.24 23.13 -12.58
C ALA A 168 29.94 23.84 -13.92
N THR A 169 29.00 24.79 -13.92
CA THR A 169 28.61 25.61 -15.08
C THR A 169 29.07 27.05 -14.82
N THR A 170 29.98 27.57 -15.65
CA THR A 170 30.72 28.80 -15.33
C THR A 170 29.99 30.12 -15.62
N ASP A 171 28.72 30.11 -16.04
CA ASP A 171 28.03 31.33 -16.50
C ASP A 171 26.54 31.45 -16.11
N ASP A 172 26.01 30.60 -15.22
CA ASP A 172 24.61 30.70 -14.78
C ASP A 172 24.49 30.72 -13.25
N THR A 173 24.22 31.92 -12.70
CA THR A 173 23.99 32.10 -11.26
C THR A 173 22.61 31.57 -10.80
N ALA A 174 21.80 31.04 -11.71
CA ALA A 174 20.53 30.38 -11.41
C ALA A 174 20.61 28.83 -11.45
N ASP A 175 21.80 28.25 -11.63
CA ASP A 175 22.01 26.80 -11.60
C ASP A 175 22.33 26.32 -10.16
N TYR A 176 21.59 25.33 -9.68
CA TYR A 176 21.66 24.82 -8.31
C TYR A 176 21.75 23.30 -8.27
N TRP A 177 22.49 22.80 -7.29
CA TRP A 177 22.34 21.44 -6.80
C TRP A 177 21.27 21.37 -5.73
N TYR A 178 20.45 20.33 -5.77
CA TYR A 178 19.32 20.09 -4.88
C TYR A 178 19.57 18.84 -4.02
N TYR A 179 19.31 18.94 -2.72
CA TYR A 179 19.54 17.87 -1.74
C TYR A 179 18.65 18.06 -0.51
N ARG A 180 18.66 17.11 0.43
CA ARG A 180 17.91 17.20 1.69
C ARG A 180 18.59 16.41 2.81
N ASP A 181 18.29 16.75 4.06
CA ASP A 181 19.00 16.19 5.23
C ASP A 181 18.73 14.70 5.47
N TYR A 182 17.59 14.21 5.00
CA TYR A 182 17.22 12.80 5.08
C TYR A 182 16.18 12.45 4.01
N GLU A 183 16.33 11.25 3.45
CA GLU A 183 15.39 10.68 2.49
C GLU A 183 14.17 10.02 3.14
N TYR A 184 14.26 9.66 4.42
CA TYR A 184 13.20 8.88 5.07
C TYR A 184 13.28 8.95 6.59
N ARG A 185 12.28 9.58 7.21
CA ARG A 185 12.22 9.80 8.67
C ARG A 185 10.82 9.47 9.20
N GLY A 186 10.77 8.63 10.21
CA GLY A 186 9.53 8.38 10.95
C GLY A 186 9.07 9.62 11.69
N VAL A 187 7.76 9.79 11.80
CA VAL A 187 7.11 10.89 12.51
C VAL A 187 5.88 10.39 13.26
N ALA A 188 5.65 10.93 14.45
CA ALA A 188 4.37 10.85 15.14
C ALA A 188 3.77 12.26 15.25
N LYS A 189 2.47 12.40 15.03
CA LYS A 189 1.77 13.69 15.11
C LYS A 189 0.63 13.63 16.13
N VAL A 190 0.62 14.61 17.03
CA VAL A 190 -0.40 14.79 18.09
C VAL A 190 -0.94 16.21 18.01
N GLY A 191 -2.19 16.38 17.59
CA GLY A 191 -2.70 17.71 17.22
C GLY A 191 -1.82 18.31 16.13
N ASP A 192 -1.26 19.50 16.39
CA ASP A 192 -0.29 20.18 15.51
C ASP A 192 1.17 19.89 15.85
N SER A 193 1.45 19.13 16.92
CA SER A 193 2.81 18.81 17.34
C SER A 193 3.35 17.61 16.57
N GLU A 194 4.50 17.79 15.93
CA GLU A 194 5.25 16.75 15.22
C GLU A 194 6.42 16.27 16.08
N ILE A 195 6.48 14.96 16.34
CA ILE A 195 7.54 14.29 17.09
C ILE A 195 8.40 13.51 16.10
N PRO A 196 9.64 13.93 15.83
CA PRO A 196 10.52 13.19 14.93
C PRO A 196 10.98 11.88 15.58
N LEU A 197 11.07 10.83 14.78
CA LEU A 197 11.51 9.50 15.21
C LEU A 197 12.86 9.17 14.56
N PRO A 198 13.97 9.78 14.99
CA PRO A 198 15.28 9.58 14.37
C PRO A 198 15.76 8.13 14.53
N PRO A 199 16.50 7.60 13.54
CA PRO A 199 17.26 6.37 13.73
C PRO A 199 18.50 6.63 14.62
N PRO A 200 19.07 5.60 15.26
CA PRO A 200 20.32 5.73 16.00
C PRO A 200 21.53 5.95 15.07
N TYR A 201 21.43 5.53 13.80
CA TYR A 201 22.48 5.74 12.81
C TYR A 201 22.09 6.87 11.85
N THR A 202 22.64 8.06 12.08
CA THR A 202 22.46 9.25 11.22
C THR A 202 23.77 9.74 10.59
N GLN A 203 24.92 9.29 11.11
CA GLN A 203 26.24 9.75 10.73
C GLN A 203 27.14 8.57 10.34
N TYR A 204 28.02 8.81 9.37
CA TYR A 204 29.13 7.92 9.05
C TYR A 204 30.45 8.57 9.45
N VAL A 205 31.29 7.80 10.15
CA VAL A 205 32.61 8.25 10.61
C VAL A 205 33.68 7.41 9.94
N LYS A 206 34.64 8.07 9.28
CA LYS A 206 35.84 7.42 8.74
C LYS A 206 37.05 8.32 8.98
N ASP A 207 38.08 7.72 9.58
CA ASP A 207 39.25 8.44 10.09
C ASP A 207 38.77 9.56 11.06
N ASP A 208 39.13 10.82 10.81
CA ASP A 208 38.71 11.99 11.60
C ASP A 208 37.59 12.80 10.93
N LYS A 209 36.88 12.22 9.93
CA LYS A 209 35.79 12.89 9.21
C LYS A 209 34.44 12.26 9.57
N THR A 210 33.46 13.12 9.85
CA THR A 210 32.04 12.75 10.04
C THR A 210 31.21 13.29 8.90
N VAL A 211 30.33 12.44 8.36
CA VAL A 211 29.38 12.78 7.30
C VAL A 211 27.97 12.54 7.80
N GLU A 212 27.09 13.54 7.65
CA GLU A 212 25.66 13.36 7.88
C GLU A 212 25.05 12.55 6.74
N LEU A 213 24.40 11.46 7.08
CA LEU A 213 23.63 10.64 6.14
C LEU A 213 22.13 10.78 6.35
N GLY A 214 21.71 11.36 7.47
CA GLY A 214 20.31 11.45 7.88
C GLY A 214 19.72 10.13 8.40
N GLY A 215 20.22 8.99 7.92
CA GLY A 215 19.72 7.66 8.25
C GLY A 215 18.31 7.41 7.72
N TRP A 216 17.79 6.21 7.95
CA TRP A 216 16.42 5.82 7.63
C TRP A 216 15.63 5.47 8.88
N SER A 217 14.43 6.02 9.00
CA SER A 217 13.43 5.49 9.93
C SER A 217 12.03 5.57 9.36
N ALA A 218 11.18 4.65 9.78
CA ALA A 218 9.74 4.68 9.53
C ALA A 218 8.99 4.21 10.77
N ALA A 219 7.87 4.87 11.05
CA ALA A 219 6.84 4.35 11.95
C ALA A 219 5.73 3.72 11.11
N THR A 220 5.35 2.49 11.42
CA THR A 220 4.40 1.71 10.61
C THR A 220 3.08 1.49 11.33
N ALA A 221 3.09 1.40 12.66
CA ALA A 221 1.91 1.21 13.48
C ALA A 221 2.10 1.81 14.88
N ILE A 222 0.99 1.99 15.59
CA ILE A 222 0.92 2.52 16.95
C ILE A 222 -0.21 1.82 17.70
N ASN A 223 -0.01 1.48 18.97
CA ASN A 223 -1.08 0.96 19.83
C ASN A 223 -1.68 2.06 20.74
N ASN A 224 -2.68 1.68 21.56
CA ASN A 224 -3.37 2.61 22.46
C ASN A 224 -2.53 3.00 23.69
N ASN A 225 -1.38 2.38 23.90
CA ASN A 225 -0.40 2.73 24.93
C ASN A 225 0.70 3.70 24.42
N ASN A 226 0.47 4.33 23.26
CA ASN A 226 1.42 5.21 22.58
C ASN A 226 2.78 4.55 22.28
N LEU A 227 2.76 3.23 22.08
CA LEU A 227 3.90 2.46 21.63
C LEU A 227 3.89 2.44 20.09
N VAL A 228 4.83 3.15 19.49
CA VAL A 228 5.01 3.20 18.03
C VAL A 228 6.01 2.12 17.64
N VAL A 229 5.75 1.42 16.54
CA VAL A 229 6.68 0.44 15.99
C VAL A 229 7.05 0.76 14.55
N GLY A 230 8.17 0.23 14.11
CA GLY A 230 8.61 0.33 12.73
C GLY A 230 10.04 -0.15 12.56
N TYR A 231 10.86 0.60 11.84
CA TYR A 231 12.26 0.22 11.63
C TYR A 231 13.18 1.41 11.46
N VAL A 232 14.44 1.20 11.84
CA VAL A 232 15.49 2.22 11.81
C VAL A 232 16.80 1.69 11.25
N SER A 233 17.58 2.55 10.61
CA SER A 233 18.97 2.27 10.28
C SER A 233 19.83 2.18 11.54
N THR A 234 20.70 1.18 11.55
CA THR A 234 21.71 1.00 12.60
C THR A 234 23.13 1.00 12.05
N ASP A 235 23.27 0.81 10.74
CA ASP A 235 24.54 0.85 10.01
C ASP A 235 24.23 0.96 8.49
N ILE A 236 25.27 0.97 7.65
CA ILE A 236 25.19 0.81 6.19
C ILE A 236 25.99 -0.42 5.72
N SER A 237 25.80 -0.82 4.48
CA SER A 237 26.62 -1.87 3.86
C SER A 237 28.06 -1.37 3.67
N LYS A 238 29.02 -2.31 3.59
CA LYS A 238 30.42 -1.98 3.27
C LYS A 238 30.53 -1.17 1.98
N TYR A 239 29.79 -1.57 0.94
CA TYR A 239 29.77 -0.86 -0.34
C TYR A 239 29.20 0.57 -0.18
N GLY A 240 28.18 0.75 0.65
CA GLY A 240 27.69 2.08 1.02
C GLY A 240 28.78 2.92 1.69
N GLY A 241 29.53 2.35 2.64
CA GLY A 241 30.66 3.01 3.29
C GLY A 241 31.79 3.38 2.32
N ASP A 242 32.09 2.53 1.34
CA ASP A 242 33.07 2.82 0.28
C ASP A 242 32.61 4.00 -0.61
N ARG A 243 31.29 4.11 -0.85
CA ARG A 243 30.70 5.23 -1.62
C ARG A 243 30.69 6.54 -0.85
N VAL A 244 30.40 6.51 0.45
CA VAL A 244 30.57 7.67 1.33
C VAL A 244 32.05 8.11 1.38
N ALA A 245 32.97 7.14 1.46
CA ALA A 245 34.40 7.43 1.43
C ALA A 245 34.87 8.04 0.10
N TYR A 246 34.29 7.64 -1.03
CA TYR A 246 34.52 8.29 -2.31
C TYR A 246 34.09 9.77 -2.28
N CYS A 247 32.92 10.09 -1.72
CA CYS A 247 32.47 11.49 -1.59
C CYS A 247 33.40 12.35 -0.72
N LEU A 248 34.12 11.75 0.23
CA LEU A 248 35.12 12.41 1.07
C LEU A 248 36.52 12.53 0.44
N SER A 249 36.73 11.90 -0.71
CA SER A 249 38.02 11.84 -1.40
C SER A 249 38.26 13.06 -2.29
N THR A 250 39.51 13.25 -2.71
CA THR A 250 39.88 14.31 -3.67
C THR A 250 39.39 14.05 -5.09
N ASP A 251 38.93 12.82 -5.38
CA ASP A 251 38.40 12.46 -6.70
C ASP A 251 36.95 12.91 -6.89
N ASN A 252 36.25 13.24 -5.79
CA ASN A 252 34.89 13.78 -5.86
C ASN A 252 34.91 15.26 -6.26
N THR A 253 34.14 15.59 -7.31
CA THR A 253 34.01 16.95 -7.83
C THR A 253 32.73 17.66 -7.38
N LEU A 254 31.83 16.98 -6.66
CA LEU A 254 30.58 17.56 -6.15
C LEU A 254 30.75 18.06 -4.71
N PRO A 255 29.97 19.08 -4.27
CA PRO A 255 29.81 19.36 -2.85
C PRO A 255 29.42 18.09 -2.07
N LEU A 256 29.89 17.96 -0.82
CA LEU A 256 29.75 16.72 -0.05
C LEU A 256 28.30 16.25 0.04
N ASP A 257 27.38 17.11 0.48
CA ASP A 257 25.96 16.76 0.66
C ASP A 257 25.29 16.35 -0.67
N VAL A 258 25.70 16.99 -1.77
CA VAL A 258 25.21 16.68 -3.12
C VAL A 258 25.73 15.32 -3.60
N CYS A 259 27.00 15.00 -3.31
CA CYS A 259 27.55 13.68 -3.59
C CYS A 259 26.80 12.61 -2.80
N ILE A 260 26.59 12.81 -1.50
CA ILE A 260 25.85 11.87 -0.64
C ILE A 260 24.42 11.68 -1.15
N GLN A 261 23.71 12.77 -1.48
CA GLN A 261 22.36 12.72 -2.04
C GLN A 261 22.31 11.84 -3.30
N ARG A 262 23.26 12.01 -4.22
CA ARG A 262 23.37 11.19 -5.43
C ARG A 262 23.55 9.71 -5.10
N GLU A 263 24.40 9.38 -4.13
CA GLU A 263 24.63 7.99 -3.71
C GLU A 263 23.45 7.38 -2.95
N GLN A 264 22.58 8.22 -2.38
CA GLN A 264 21.34 7.77 -1.74
C GLN A 264 20.23 7.51 -2.76
N TYR A 265 20.21 8.19 -3.90
CA TYR A 265 19.23 7.97 -4.97
C TYR A 265 19.40 6.61 -5.67
N PRO A 266 18.30 6.03 -6.20
CA PRO A 266 18.38 4.81 -6.99
C PRO A 266 19.12 5.09 -8.31
N ASN A 267 19.99 4.17 -8.70
CA ASN A 267 20.64 4.20 -10.01
C ASN A 267 19.69 3.73 -11.13
N SER A 268 20.18 3.66 -12.37
CA SER A 268 19.39 3.22 -13.54
C SER A 268 18.86 1.78 -13.46
N GLN A 269 19.34 0.97 -12.50
CA GLN A 269 18.84 -0.37 -12.21
C GLN A 269 17.91 -0.39 -10.97
N GLY A 270 17.49 0.77 -10.47
CA GLY A 270 16.66 0.92 -9.27
C GLY A 270 17.39 0.64 -7.95
N THR A 271 18.71 0.44 -7.97
CA THR A 271 19.48 0.08 -6.77
C THR A 271 20.12 1.31 -6.14
N ARG A 272 20.01 1.44 -4.82
CA ARG A 272 20.70 2.51 -4.06
C ARG A 272 22.11 2.07 -3.68
N ASN A 273 23.08 2.97 -3.81
CA ASN A 273 24.48 2.68 -3.47
C ASN A 273 24.69 2.64 -1.95
N ILE A 274 24.12 3.61 -1.24
CA ILE A 274 24.06 3.58 0.23
C ILE A 274 22.88 2.70 0.65
N GLN A 275 23.19 1.49 1.11
CA GLN A 275 22.20 0.51 1.58
C GLN A 275 22.25 0.45 3.10
N TYR A 276 21.12 0.75 3.76
CA TYR A 276 21.03 0.74 5.20
C TYR A 276 20.79 -0.67 5.76
N GLN A 277 21.47 -0.98 6.87
CA GLN A 277 21.11 -2.10 7.73
C GLN A 277 20.02 -1.66 8.69
N THR A 278 18.86 -2.29 8.64
CA THR A 278 17.73 -1.90 9.49
C THR A 278 17.51 -2.85 10.65
N ARG A 279 16.97 -2.33 11.75
CA ARG A 279 16.40 -3.10 12.85
C ARG A 279 14.93 -2.77 12.97
N ALA A 280 14.14 -3.79 13.31
CA ALA A 280 12.81 -3.55 13.85
C ALA A 280 12.98 -2.73 15.14
N TYR A 281 12.08 -1.77 15.38
CA TYR A 281 12.29 -0.75 16.39
C TYR A 281 10.97 -0.36 17.04
N VAL A 282 11.07 0.03 18.30
CA VAL A 282 9.93 0.48 19.11
C VAL A 282 10.27 1.87 19.67
N TRP A 283 9.35 2.81 19.55
CA TRP A 283 9.41 4.09 20.24
C TRP A 283 8.26 4.20 21.25
N GLN A 284 8.60 4.43 22.51
CA GLN A 284 7.61 4.88 23.49
C GLN A 284 7.48 6.40 23.37
N LEU A 285 6.26 6.88 23.11
CA LEU A 285 5.97 8.31 23.21
C LEU A 285 5.56 8.64 24.64
N ASP A 286 6.21 9.63 25.24
CA ASP A 286 5.86 10.19 26.54
C ASP A 286 6.15 11.70 26.54
N ASN A 287 5.15 12.51 26.91
CA ASN A 287 5.27 13.97 27.02
C ASN A 287 5.96 14.67 25.83
N GLY A 288 5.62 14.27 24.59
CA GLY A 288 6.19 14.85 23.37
C GLY A 288 7.61 14.37 23.03
N VAL A 289 8.14 13.39 23.77
CA VAL A 289 9.45 12.79 23.55
C VAL A 289 9.29 11.32 23.13
N ALA A 290 10.06 10.91 22.13
CA ALA A 290 10.12 9.52 21.69
C ALA A 290 11.39 8.84 22.23
N THR A 291 11.24 7.78 23.03
CA THR A 291 12.35 6.95 23.51
C THR A 291 12.37 5.63 22.78
N GLY A 292 13.49 5.30 22.15
CA GLY A 292 13.62 4.19 21.23
C GLY A 292 14.28 2.94 21.81
N THR A 293 13.92 1.76 21.31
CA THR A 293 14.57 0.47 21.58
C THR A 293 14.66 -0.36 20.31
N ALA A 294 15.86 -0.81 19.97
CA ALA A 294 16.08 -1.74 18.86
C ALA A 294 15.70 -3.16 19.25
N LEU A 295 14.93 -3.81 18.38
CA LEU A 295 14.55 -5.20 18.56
C LEU A 295 15.64 -6.13 18.03
N PRO A 296 15.91 -7.27 18.71
CA PRO A 296 16.95 -8.19 18.30
C PRO A 296 16.63 -8.84 16.94
N LEU A 297 17.68 -9.20 16.20
CA LEU A 297 17.55 -10.01 14.99
C LEU A 297 17.22 -11.47 15.33
N GLY A 298 16.72 -12.20 14.35
CA GLY A 298 16.54 -13.66 14.45
C GLY A 298 17.82 -14.48 14.38
N LEU A 299 18.97 -13.82 14.38
CA LEU A 299 20.29 -14.42 14.31
C LEU A 299 21.31 -13.51 15.00
N THR A 300 22.47 -14.06 15.32
CA THR A 300 23.64 -13.30 15.75
C THR A 300 24.64 -13.25 14.61
N PRO A 301 24.86 -12.09 13.96
CA PRO A 301 25.90 -11.96 12.94
C PRO A 301 27.28 -12.24 13.56
N ALA A 302 28.14 -12.98 12.84
CA ALA A 302 29.55 -13.04 13.20
C ALA A 302 30.18 -11.65 13.15
N SER A 303 31.14 -11.35 14.02
CA SER A 303 31.76 -10.03 14.13
C SER A 303 32.48 -9.56 12.86
N ASN A 304 32.87 -10.49 11.98
CA ASN A 304 33.51 -10.22 10.70
C ASN A 304 32.55 -10.40 9.50
N ASN A 305 31.25 -10.57 9.73
CA ASN A 305 30.29 -10.77 8.66
C ASN A 305 30.08 -9.47 7.88
N THR A 306 30.20 -9.53 6.56
CA THR A 306 30.03 -8.37 5.66
C THR A 306 28.64 -8.26 5.04
N LEU A 307 27.71 -9.16 5.38
CA LEU A 307 26.33 -9.13 4.91
C LEU A 307 25.53 -8.04 5.63
N THR A 308 24.56 -7.47 4.91
CA THR A 308 23.58 -6.54 5.48
C THR A 308 22.43 -7.34 6.08
N PHE A 309 22.20 -7.19 7.38
CA PHE A 309 21.06 -7.79 8.06
C PHE A 309 19.94 -6.77 8.31
N THR A 310 18.70 -7.18 8.04
CA THR A 310 17.53 -6.31 8.15
C THR A 310 16.43 -6.97 8.99
N ALA A 311 15.70 -6.12 9.70
CA ALA A 311 14.44 -6.46 10.35
C ALA A 311 13.47 -5.28 10.24
N GLN A 312 12.18 -5.57 10.30
CA GLN A 312 11.09 -4.61 10.22
C GLN A 312 9.98 -5.01 11.19
N ALA A 313 9.53 -4.08 12.03
CA ALA A 313 8.25 -4.18 12.72
C ALA A 313 7.17 -3.52 11.86
N LEU A 314 5.96 -4.09 11.85
CA LEU A 314 4.85 -3.66 11.00
C LEU A 314 3.57 -3.42 11.81
N GLY A 315 3.28 -4.25 12.81
CA GLY A 315 2.11 -4.13 13.68
C GLY A 315 2.44 -4.35 15.15
N VAL A 316 1.53 -3.94 16.04
CA VAL A 316 1.73 -4.01 17.50
C VAL A 316 0.39 -4.06 18.23
N ASN A 317 0.25 -4.97 19.20
CA ASN A 317 -0.93 -5.04 20.06
C ASN A 317 -0.75 -4.23 21.36
N ASN A 318 -1.80 -4.14 22.18
CA ASN A 318 -1.76 -3.38 23.43
C ASN A 318 -0.86 -3.98 24.51
N GLU A 319 -0.59 -5.28 24.46
CA GLU A 319 0.40 -5.95 25.32
C GLU A 319 1.86 -5.66 24.91
N GLY A 320 2.07 -4.96 23.78
CA GLY A 320 3.38 -4.64 23.24
C GLY A 320 4.04 -5.81 22.53
N VAL A 321 3.28 -6.82 22.09
CA VAL A 321 3.76 -7.83 21.13
C VAL A 321 3.84 -7.18 19.77
N VAL A 322 5.01 -7.27 19.14
CA VAL A 322 5.32 -6.62 17.86
C VAL A 322 5.36 -7.67 16.76
N ALA A 323 4.61 -7.48 15.68
CA ALA A 323 4.63 -8.32 14.49
C ALA A 323 5.53 -7.73 13.40
N GLY A 324 6.23 -8.59 12.65
CA GLY A 324 7.03 -8.14 11.52
C GLY A 324 7.83 -9.24 10.84
N ARG A 325 9.09 -8.94 10.48
CA ARG A 325 10.02 -9.92 9.89
C ARG A 325 11.47 -9.61 10.22
N SER A 326 12.30 -10.65 10.18
CA SER A 326 13.75 -10.54 10.41
C SER A 326 14.53 -11.51 9.53
N HIS A 327 15.79 -11.19 9.28
CA HIS A 327 16.73 -12.19 8.80
C HIS A 327 16.96 -13.29 9.85
N VAL A 328 16.90 -14.54 9.40
CA VAL A 328 17.01 -15.74 10.25
C VAL A 328 17.71 -16.88 9.51
N TYR A 329 18.38 -17.74 10.26
CA TYR A 329 18.86 -19.05 9.80
C TYR A 329 17.94 -20.15 10.34
N ARG A 330 17.05 -20.67 9.48
CA ARG A 330 16.08 -21.71 9.88
C ARG A 330 16.82 -22.93 10.41
N ASN A 331 16.43 -23.40 11.59
CA ASN A 331 17.02 -24.58 12.23
C ASN A 331 18.56 -24.54 12.32
N GLY A 332 19.15 -23.33 12.42
CA GLY A 332 20.60 -23.14 12.48
C GLY A 332 21.35 -23.34 11.15
N ASN A 333 20.65 -23.49 10.02
CA ASN A 333 21.28 -23.64 8.71
C ASN A 333 21.86 -22.30 8.22
N THR A 334 23.15 -22.08 8.45
CA THR A 334 23.86 -20.86 8.07
C THR A 334 24.10 -20.69 6.57
N ASP A 335 23.91 -21.75 5.78
CA ASP A 335 24.08 -21.70 4.31
C ASP A 335 22.90 -21.00 3.61
N ARG A 336 21.79 -20.82 4.33
CA ARG A 336 20.55 -20.25 3.78
C ARG A 336 20.02 -19.15 4.67
N LEU A 337 20.43 -17.92 4.38
CA LEU A 337 19.82 -16.74 4.96
C LEU A 337 18.38 -16.59 4.44
N ARG A 338 17.41 -16.50 5.35
CA ARG A 338 16.00 -16.28 5.03
C ARG A 338 15.54 -14.96 5.61
N GLN A 339 14.49 -14.39 5.03
CA GLN A 339 13.77 -13.24 5.58
C GLN A 339 12.35 -13.70 5.89
N ASP A 340 12.09 -13.93 7.18
CA ASP A 340 10.87 -14.59 7.63
C ASP A 340 10.08 -13.76 8.62
N ALA A 341 8.78 -14.06 8.66
CA ALA A 341 7.84 -13.56 9.64
C ALA A 341 8.32 -13.90 11.05
N ALA A 342 8.14 -12.92 11.93
CA ALA A 342 8.56 -13.01 13.31
C ALA A 342 7.65 -12.15 14.18
N TYR A 343 7.71 -12.40 15.48
CA TYR A 343 7.19 -11.49 16.48
C TYR A 343 8.24 -11.24 17.57
N TRP A 344 8.07 -10.14 18.30
CA TRP A 344 8.86 -9.81 19.47
C TRP A 344 7.93 -9.55 20.66
N SER A 345 8.26 -10.14 21.80
CA SER A 345 7.55 -9.94 23.06
C SER A 345 8.55 -9.77 24.19
N LYS A 346 8.13 -9.14 25.29
CA LYS A 346 8.99 -8.91 26.44
C LYS A 346 9.12 -10.19 27.30
N ASP A 347 10.32 -10.46 27.79
CA ASP A 347 10.55 -11.44 28.85
C ASP A 347 10.13 -10.89 30.23
N ALA A 348 10.34 -11.69 31.28
CA ALA A 348 10.01 -11.31 32.66
C ALA A 348 10.81 -10.08 33.16
N GLU A 349 11.96 -9.83 32.56
CA GLU A 349 12.83 -8.68 32.82
C GLU A 349 12.46 -7.45 31.98
N GLY A 350 11.48 -7.55 31.08
CA GLY A 350 11.00 -6.47 30.24
C GLY A 350 11.78 -6.27 28.93
N ASN A 351 12.71 -7.17 28.58
CA ASN A 351 13.50 -7.09 27.35
C ASN A 351 12.79 -7.80 26.20
N TYR A 352 12.81 -7.20 25.02
CA TYR A 352 12.25 -7.82 23.83
C TYR A 352 13.07 -9.05 23.40
N GLN A 353 12.40 -10.18 23.28
CA GLN A 353 12.91 -11.42 22.73
C GLN A 353 12.39 -11.63 21.31
N TYR A 354 13.22 -12.23 20.45
CA TYR A 354 12.83 -12.58 19.08
C TYR A 354 12.19 -13.96 19.04
N HIS A 355 11.09 -14.07 18.28
CA HIS A 355 10.41 -15.32 18.02
C HIS A 355 10.19 -15.50 16.51
N TRP A 356 10.78 -16.55 15.94
CA TRP A 356 10.56 -16.96 14.56
C TRP A 356 9.20 -17.65 14.43
N ILE A 357 8.44 -17.33 13.37
CA ILE A 357 7.26 -18.13 12.99
C ILE A 357 7.73 -19.31 12.15
N PRO A 358 7.59 -20.57 12.61
CA PRO A 358 8.17 -21.72 11.92
C PRO A 358 7.60 -21.93 10.51
N MET A 359 8.40 -21.63 9.48
CA MET A 359 8.03 -21.78 8.06
C MET A 359 8.65 -23.03 7.45
N GLY A 360 7.89 -23.72 6.59
CA GLY A 360 8.38 -24.87 5.83
C GLY A 360 9.50 -24.52 4.84
N GLU A 361 10.38 -25.49 4.53
CA GLU A 361 11.56 -25.26 3.67
C GLU A 361 11.24 -24.72 2.26
N SER A 362 10.08 -25.09 1.70
CA SER A 362 9.61 -24.65 0.38
C SER A 362 9.22 -23.17 0.33
N ILE A 363 8.97 -22.55 1.49
CA ILE A 363 8.63 -21.13 1.60
C ILE A 363 9.91 -20.32 1.39
N SER A 364 9.92 -19.43 0.39
CA SER A 364 11.08 -18.60 0.07
C SER A 364 11.32 -17.51 1.10
N SER A 365 10.24 -16.81 1.49
CA SER A 365 10.22 -15.73 2.48
C SER A 365 8.84 -15.62 3.12
N SER A 366 8.75 -14.95 4.27
CA SER A 366 7.48 -14.65 4.92
C SER A 366 7.52 -13.32 5.67
N ILE A 367 6.34 -12.80 6.02
CA ILE A 367 6.16 -11.53 6.70
C ILE A 367 4.90 -11.55 7.57
N ALA A 368 4.97 -11.02 8.79
CA ALA A 368 3.81 -10.74 9.62
C ALA A 368 3.45 -9.25 9.49
N TYR A 369 2.18 -8.94 9.30
CA TYR A 369 1.70 -7.56 9.10
C TYR A 369 1.14 -6.97 10.39
N ASP A 370 0.35 -7.74 11.13
CA ASP A 370 -0.33 -7.25 12.32
C ASP A 370 -0.61 -8.36 13.36
N VAL A 371 -0.93 -7.96 14.58
CA VAL A 371 -1.27 -8.82 15.72
C VAL A 371 -2.32 -8.15 16.62
N ASN A 372 -3.39 -8.86 16.95
CA ASN A 372 -4.43 -8.35 17.86
C ASN A 372 -4.12 -8.63 19.34
N ASP A 373 -4.96 -8.12 20.25
CA ASP A 373 -4.78 -8.28 21.70
C ASP A 373 -5.04 -9.71 22.19
N ASN A 374 -5.74 -10.52 21.41
CA ASN A 374 -5.87 -11.96 21.65
C ASN A 374 -4.63 -12.77 21.24
N GLY A 375 -3.56 -12.10 20.78
CA GLY A 375 -2.31 -12.73 20.37
C GLY A 375 -2.37 -13.43 19.02
N ILE A 376 -3.39 -13.15 18.21
CA ILE A 376 -3.51 -13.68 16.85
C ILE A 376 -2.77 -12.75 15.89
N LEU A 377 -1.70 -13.27 15.32
CA LEU A 377 -0.88 -12.61 14.33
C LEU A 377 -1.30 -13.03 12.91
N VAL A 378 -1.32 -12.09 11.98
CA VAL A 378 -1.63 -12.33 10.57
C VAL A 378 -0.46 -11.95 9.67
N GLY A 379 -0.23 -12.73 8.63
CA GLY A 379 0.90 -12.55 7.74
C GLY A 379 0.72 -13.19 6.37
N SER A 380 1.75 -13.09 5.54
CA SER A 380 1.83 -13.87 4.30
C SER A 380 3.18 -14.54 4.12
N TYR A 381 3.19 -15.63 3.37
CA TYR A 381 4.41 -16.28 2.93
C TYR A 381 4.42 -16.48 1.42
N ARG A 382 5.62 -16.60 0.86
CA ARG A 382 5.83 -16.77 -0.57
C ARG A 382 6.29 -18.18 -0.90
N SER A 383 5.56 -18.89 -1.75
CA SER A 383 5.87 -20.29 -2.12
C SER A 383 5.45 -20.60 -3.56
N TYR A 384 6.07 -21.62 -4.16
CA TYR A 384 5.63 -22.12 -5.46
C TYR A 384 4.35 -22.95 -5.32
N ILE A 385 3.31 -22.56 -6.04
CA ILE A 385 2.04 -23.26 -6.15
C ILE A 385 1.74 -23.42 -7.64
N GLN A 386 1.60 -24.67 -8.09
CA GLN A 386 1.44 -25.01 -9.51
C GLN A 386 2.51 -24.39 -10.43
N GLY A 387 3.74 -24.26 -9.95
CA GLY A 387 4.88 -23.71 -10.71
C GLY A 387 5.00 -22.18 -10.68
N TYR A 388 4.06 -21.47 -10.05
CA TYR A 388 4.10 -20.00 -9.94
C TYR A 388 4.35 -19.58 -8.49
N LEU A 389 5.10 -18.50 -8.32
CA LEU A 389 5.40 -17.96 -7.01
C LEU A 389 4.20 -17.16 -6.50
N ARG A 390 3.55 -17.63 -5.43
CA ARG A 390 2.32 -17.05 -4.86
C ARG A 390 2.56 -16.64 -3.42
N ASP A 391 1.93 -15.53 -3.04
CA ASP A 391 1.85 -15.09 -1.66
C ASP A 391 0.57 -15.65 -1.02
N LYS A 392 0.66 -16.25 0.17
CA LYS A 392 -0.48 -16.86 0.84
C LYS A 392 -0.67 -16.28 2.22
N PHE A 393 -1.90 -15.90 2.53
CA PHE A 393 -2.33 -15.51 3.87
C PHE A 393 -2.13 -16.67 4.86
N PHE A 394 -1.57 -16.37 6.03
CA PHE A 394 -1.63 -17.23 7.20
C PHE A 394 -2.01 -16.44 8.46
N TYR A 395 -2.56 -17.13 9.46
CA TYR A 395 -2.64 -16.64 10.83
C TYR A 395 -1.87 -17.56 11.78
N PHE A 396 -1.43 -17.02 12.92
CA PHE A 396 -0.62 -17.70 13.92
C PHE A 396 -1.01 -17.23 15.32
N ASP A 397 -1.14 -18.15 16.27
CA ASP A 397 -1.43 -17.82 17.67
C ASP A 397 -0.12 -17.75 18.46
N THR A 398 0.24 -16.55 18.90
CA THR A 398 1.47 -16.29 19.66
C THR A 398 1.45 -16.86 21.08
N ASN A 399 0.25 -17.20 21.59
CA ASN A 399 0.09 -17.84 22.90
C ASN A 399 0.27 -19.37 22.84
N THR A 400 0.10 -19.98 21.65
CA THR A 400 0.25 -21.43 21.42
C THR A 400 1.16 -21.72 20.22
N PRO A 401 2.41 -21.24 20.24
CA PRO A 401 3.29 -21.24 19.07
C PRO A 401 3.62 -22.64 18.52
N GLU A 402 3.49 -23.69 19.34
CA GLU A 402 3.69 -25.09 18.98
C GLU A 402 2.63 -25.64 18.02
N VAL A 403 1.46 -25.01 17.90
CA VAL A 403 0.40 -25.41 16.95
C VAL A 403 0.80 -25.09 15.50
N GLY A 404 1.66 -24.09 15.31
CA GLY A 404 2.08 -23.62 13.99
C GLY A 404 1.06 -22.68 13.34
N TYR A 405 1.41 -22.20 12.15
CA TYR A 405 0.54 -21.29 11.38
C TYR A 405 -0.55 -22.06 10.64
N VAL A 406 -1.67 -21.39 10.36
CA VAL A 406 -2.78 -21.92 9.57
C VAL A 406 -2.94 -21.09 8.30
N THR A 407 -3.09 -21.76 7.17
CA THR A 407 -3.34 -21.15 5.85
C THR A 407 -4.78 -21.39 5.42
N PRO A 408 -5.60 -20.34 5.31
CA PRO A 408 -6.95 -20.45 4.75
C PRO A 408 -6.96 -20.89 3.28
N ASN A 409 -8.07 -21.48 2.84
CA ASN A 409 -8.23 -22.03 1.49
C ASN A 409 -8.69 -21.01 0.43
N ASP A 410 -8.48 -19.71 0.68
CA ASP A 410 -9.01 -18.63 -0.15
C ASP A 410 -10.54 -18.77 -0.36
N PHE A 411 -11.06 -18.50 -1.56
CA PHE A 411 -12.47 -18.67 -1.93
C PHE A 411 -12.88 -20.12 -2.28
N ALA A 412 -12.12 -21.12 -1.85
CA ALA A 412 -12.34 -22.51 -2.22
C ALA A 412 -12.26 -23.46 -1.02
N SER A 413 -12.59 -24.74 -1.24
CA SER A 413 -12.47 -25.79 -0.23
C SER A 413 -11.02 -26.26 0.00
N THR A 414 -10.11 -25.88 -0.89
CA THR A 414 -8.68 -26.20 -0.85
C THR A 414 -7.85 -25.00 -1.29
N THR A 415 -6.63 -24.87 -0.79
CA THR A 415 -5.71 -23.78 -1.15
C THR A 415 -5.60 -23.63 -2.67
N THR A 416 -5.82 -22.41 -3.16
CA THR A 416 -5.76 -22.09 -4.58
C THR A 416 -4.41 -21.48 -4.97
N ASP A 417 -4.17 -21.31 -6.27
CA ASP A 417 -3.02 -20.55 -6.78
C ASP A 417 -3.28 -19.03 -6.85
N LEU A 418 -4.32 -18.51 -6.18
CA LEU A 418 -4.54 -17.08 -6.01
C LEU A 418 -3.60 -16.54 -4.93
N SER A 419 -2.97 -15.39 -5.19
CA SER A 419 -2.18 -14.71 -4.15
C SER A 419 -3.11 -13.99 -3.17
N SER A 420 -2.94 -14.21 -1.86
CA SER A 420 -3.69 -13.56 -0.78
C SER A 420 -2.77 -12.96 0.27
N LYS A 421 -3.06 -11.72 0.71
CA LYS A 421 -2.27 -10.99 1.71
C LYS A 421 -3.17 -10.28 2.71
N PRO A 422 -3.11 -10.60 4.01
CA PRO A 422 -3.79 -9.83 5.03
C PRO A 422 -3.07 -8.49 5.23
N LYS A 423 -3.77 -7.53 5.81
CA LYS A 423 -3.25 -6.22 6.19
C LYS A 423 -3.45 -5.93 7.67
N ASP A 424 -4.60 -6.31 8.22
CA ASP A 424 -5.01 -5.93 9.57
C ASP A 424 -5.94 -6.98 10.20
N ILE A 425 -6.01 -7.02 11.53
CA ILE A 425 -6.88 -7.92 12.31
C ILE A 425 -7.45 -7.22 13.55
N ASN A 426 -8.77 -7.27 13.74
CA ASN A 426 -9.39 -6.78 14.98
C ASN A 426 -9.48 -7.87 16.08
N ASN A 427 -9.89 -7.50 17.29
CA ASN A 427 -10.04 -8.40 18.42
C ASN A 427 -11.22 -9.37 18.31
N LYS A 428 -12.15 -9.17 17.36
CA LYS A 428 -13.16 -10.17 16.98
C LYS A 428 -12.59 -11.30 16.13
N GLY A 429 -11.33 -11.21 15.69
CA GLY A 429 -10.69 -12.20 14.83
C GLY A 429 -11.09 -12.06 13.36
N GLN A 430 -11.54 -10.87 12.97
CA GLN A 430 -11.82 -10.52 11.58
C GLN A 430 -10.55 -10.02 10.93
N VAL A 431 -10.15 -10.63 9.82
CA VAL A 431 -8.92 -10.29 9.09
C VAL A 431 -9.30 -9.69 7.75
N VAL A 432 -8.69 -8.57 7.41
CA VAL A 432 -8.91 -7.90 6.12
C VAL A 432 -7.63 -7.83 5.30
N GLY A 433 -7.78 -7.72 3.97
CA GLY A 433 -6.64 -7.63 3.07
C GLY A 433 -7.05 -7.61 1.60
N TYR A 434 -6.20 -8.15 0.73
CA TYR A 434 -6.52 -8.35 -0.69
C TYR A 434 -6.16 -9.74 -1.19
N ILE A 435 -6.83 -10.13 -2.27
CA ILE A 435 -6.63 -11.41 -2.94
C ILE A 435 -6.84 -11.28 -4.46
N GLU A 436 -6.06 -12.01 -5.25
CA GLU A 436 -6.29 -12.18 -6.70
C GLU A 436 -7.66 -12.85 -6.95
N THR A 437 -8.41 -12.42 -7.96
CA THR A 437 -9.76 -12.97 -8.25
C THR A 437 -9.85 -13.84 -9.48
N THR A 438 -8.79 -13.91 -10.30
CA THR A 438 -8.78 -14.68 -11.55
C THR A 438 -7.65 -15.71 -11.58
N TYR A 439 -7.88 -16.79 -12.33
CA TYR A 439 -6.92 -17.87 -12.51
C TYR A 439 -6.04 -17.70 -13.77
N ASP A 440 -6.30 -16.68 -14.58
CA ASP A 440 -5.52 -16.38 -15.79
C ASP A 440 -4.07 -16.08 -15.40
N LYS A 441 -3.13 -16.83 -15.97
CA LYS A 441 -1.69 -16.75 -15.65
C LYS A 441 -0.92 -15.91 -16.66
N GLU A 442 -1.56 -15.54 -17.77
CA GLU A 442 -0.93 -14.81 -18.88
C GLU A 442 -1.17 -13.30 -18.79
N LYS A 443 -2.03 -12.86 -17.86
CA LYS A 443 -2.38 -11.45 -17.63
C LYS A 443 -2.19 -11.07 -16.16
N PRO A 444 -1.97 -9.78 -15.86
CA PRO A 444 -2.12 -9.26 -14.51
C PRO A 444 -3.47 -9.68 -13.93
N ARG A 445 -3.45 -10.25 -12.72
CA ARG A 445 -4.66 -10.77 -12.08
C ARG A 445 -5.33 -9.65 -11.28
N PRO A 446 -6.61 -9.31 -11.55
CA PRO A 446 -7.34 -8.34 -10.75
C PRO A 446 -7.37 -8.73 -9.27
N LYS A 447 -7.42 -7.72 -8.40
CA LYS A 447 -7.46 -7.88 -6.94
C LYS A 447 -8.86 -7.52 -6.43
N ALA A 448 -9.26 -8.16 -5.34
CA ALA A 448 -10.40 -7.76 -4.54
C ALA A 448 -10.01 -7.68 -3.07
N GLY A 449 -10.65 -6.78 -2.34
CA GLY A 449 -10.60 -6.79 -0.88
C GLY A 449 -11.27 -8.05 -0.33
N PHE A 450 -10.76 -8.59 0.78
CA PHE A 450 -11.38 -9.72 1.47
C PHE A 450 -11.67 -9.44 2.94
N LEU A 451 -12.63 -10.17 3.48
CA LEU A 451 -12.88 -10.35 4.90
C LEU A 451 -12.77 -11.84 5.24
N TYR A 452 -11.95 -12.19 6.21
CA TYR A 452 -11.80 -13.55 6.73
C TYR A 452 -12.20 -13.60 8.20
N GLU A 453 -13.11 -14.52 8.52
CA GLU A 453 -13.65 -14.73 9.86
C GLU A 453 -12.95 -15.92 10.53
N LYS A 454 -12.04 -15.67 11.47
CA LYS A 454 -11.29 -16.77 12.11
C LYS A 454 -12.19 -17.77 12.86
N SER A 455 -13.31 -17.29 13.40
CA SER A 455 -14.24 -18.11 14.19
C SER A 455 -14.94 -19.19 13.37
N THR A 456 -15.25 -18.90 12.10
CA THR A 456 -15.97 -19.79 11.18
C THR A 456 -15.07 -20.37 10.07
N GLY A 457 -13.93 -19.72 9.81
CA GLY A 457 -13.07 -20.01 8.66
C GLY A 457 -13.61 -19.47 7.33
N GLU A 458 -14.65 -18.62 7.36
CA GLU A 458 -15.26 -18.05 6.17
C GLU A 458 -14.33 -17.01 5.55
N PHE A 459 -14.11 -17.11 4.23
CA PHE A 459 -13.27 -16.21 3.45
C PHE A 459 -14.14 -15.57 2.36
N SER A 460 -14.46 -14.29 2.54
CA SER A 460 -15.44 -13.58 1.72
C SER A 460 -14.77 -12.51 0.87
N ASN A 461 -15.17 -12.44 -0.41
CA ASN A 461 -14.84 -11.30 -1.27
C ASN A 461 -15.72 -10.12 -0.84
N LEU A 462 -15.11 -8.99 -0.45
CA LEU A 462 -15.86 -7.83 0.03
C LEU A 462 -16.86 -7.32 -1.01
N ASN A 463 -16.57 -7.42 -2.31
CA ASN A 463 -17.49 -7.00 -3.38
C ASN A 463 -18.77 -7.85 -3.48
N ASN A 464 -18.77 -9.04 -2.88
CA ASN A 464 -19.96 -9.89 -2.76
C ASN A 464 -20.79 -9.55 -1.50
N LEU A 465 -20.23 -8.78 -0.58
CA LEU A 465 -20.88 -8.34 0.65
C LEU A 465 -21.48 -6.93 0.54
N LEU A 466 -21.21 -6.21 -0.56
CA LEU A 466 -21.69 -4.83 -0.77
C LEU A 466 -23.16 -4.77 -1.15
N THR A 467 -23.85 -3.71 -0.72
CA THR A 467 -25.17 -3.32 -1.25
C THR A 467 -25.10 -2.93 -2.73
N CYS A 468 -26.21 -2.96 -3.46
CA CYS A 468 -26.21 -2.66 -4.89
C CYS A 468 -25.82 -1.20 -5.18
N GLU A 469 -26.25 -0.26 -4.35
CA GLU A 469 -25.86 1.14 -4.43
C GLU A 469 -24.35 1.32 -4.28
N SER A 470 -23.76 0.59 -3.33
CA SER A 470 -22.30 0.57 -3.10
C SER A 470 -21.51 0.02 -4.29
N LYS A 471 -22.17 -0.72 -5.18
CA LYS A 471 -21.55 -1.24 -6.41
C LYS A 471 -21.79 -0.33 -7.62
N GLY A 472 -22.54 0.76 -7.49
CA GLY A 472 -22.88 1.66 -8.61
C GLY A 472 -24.20 1.33 -9.31
N PHE A 473 -25.10 0.60 -8.65
CA PHE A 473 -26.44 0.35 -9.20
C PHE A 473 -27.48 1.25 -8.55
N GLU A 474 -28.44 1.68 -9.34
CA GLU A 474 -29.64 2.34 -8.87
C GLU A 474 -30.87 1.47 -9.17
N LYS A 475 -31.88 1.57 -8.30
CA LYS A 475 -33.12 0.82 -8.46
C LYS A 475 -34.11 1.64 -9.27
N GLY A 476 -34.46 1.14 -10.45
CA GLY A 476 -35.48 1.74 -11.32
C GLY A 476 -36.87 1.70 -10.70
N SER A 477 -37.79 2.48 -11.27
CA SER A 477 -39.21 2.51 -10.88
C SER A 477 -39.94 1.19 -11.14
N ASP A 478 -39.38 0.35 -12.02
CA ASP A 478 -39.81 -1.02 -12.30
C ASP A 478 -39.28 -2.04 -11.29
N GLY A 479 -38.45 -1.61 -10.33
CA GLY A 479 -37.82 -2.45 -9.32
C GLY A 479 -36.54 -3.17 -9.77
N ASN A 480 -36.12 -2.98 -11.03
CA ASN A 480 -34.90 -3.57 -11.57
C ASN A 480 -33.67 -2.72 -11.23
N TRP A 481 -32.53 -3.37 -11.07
CA TRP A 481 -31.26 -2.68 -10.85
C TRP A 481 -30.58 -2.38 -12.19
N THR A 482 -30.14 -1.14 -12.37
CA THR A 482 -29.37 -0.70 -13.53
C THR A 482 -28.13 0.07 -13.09
N ARG A 483 -27.04 -0.02 -13.86
CA ARG A 483 -25.82 0.78 -13.62
C ARG A 483 -26.18 2.26 -13.70
N HIS A 484 -25.87 3.01 -12.64
CA HIS A 484 -26.10 4.45 -12.62
C HIS A 484 -25.24 5.13 -13.70
N GLN A 485 -25.84 6.05 -14.46
CA GLN A 485 -25.17 6.86 -15.49
C GLN A 485 -24.63 8.14 -14.87
N ILE A 486 -23.32 8.32 -14.88
CA ILE A 486 -22.69 9.57 -14.47
C ILE A 486 -22.59 10.50 -15.67
N GLU A 487 -23.16 11.70 -15.56
CA GLU A 487 -23.01 12.77 -16.55
C GLU A 487 -21.81 13.67 -16.25
N VAL A 488 -20.99 13.94 -17.26
CA VAL A 488 -19.81 14.80 -17.18
C VAL A 488 -19.75 15.74 -18.38
N GLN A 489 -19.31 16.98 -18.16
CA GLN A 489 -19.08 17.93 -19.24
C GLN A 489 -17.59 17.92 -19.63
N ASP A 490 -17.29 17.83 -20.93
CA ASP A 490 -15.93 17.90 -21.44
C ASP A 490 -15.47 19.33 -21.78
N GLY A 491 -14.20 19.48 -22.19
CA GLY A 491 -13.63 20.73 -22.67
C GLY A 491 -14.35 21.38 -23.87
N THR A 492 -15.14 20.64 -24.65
CA THR A 492 -15.95 21.20 -25.75
C THR A 492 -17.28 21.77 -25.27
N GLY A 493 -17.63 21.52 -24.00
CA GLY A 493 -18.92 21.85 -23.42
C GLY A 493 -19.98 20.77 -23.65
N LYS A 494 -19.64 19.65 -24.28
CA LYS A 494 -20.54 18.52 -24.52
C LYS A 494 -20.74 17.73 -23.22
N VAL A 495 -21.99 17.41 -22.90
CA VAL A 495 -22.34 16.48 -21.82
C VAL A 495 -22.23 15.05 -22.36
N LEU A 496 -21.46 14.24 -21.65
CA LEU A 496 -21.15 12.85 -21.93
C LEU A 496 -21.57 12.01 -20.73
N SER A 497 -21.94 10.74 -20.96
CA SER A 497 -22.30 9.83 -19.87
C SER A 497 -21.45 8.57 -19.87
N TYR A 498 -21.27 7.96 -18.70
CA TYR A 498 -20.63 6.65 -18.55
C TYR A 498 -21.21 5.89 -17.34
N ASN A 499 -21.03 4.56 -17.35
CA ASN A 499 -21.48 3.71 -16.24
C ASN A 499 -20.60 3.93 -15.01
N SER A 500 -21.23 4.18 -13.86
CA SER A 500 -20.56 4.02 -12.56
C SER A 500 -20.19 2.55 -12.34
N ASP A 501 -19.04 2.35 -11.71
CA ASP A 501 -18.51 1.02 -11.41
C ASP A 501 -17.47 1.18 -10.29
N ILE A 502 -17.74 0.54 -9.16
CA ILE A 502 -16.95 0.66 -7.93
C ILE A 502 -16.52 -0.75 -7.53
N LEU A 503 -15.21 -0.96 -7.44
CA LEU A 503 -14.63 -2.25 -7.06
C LEU A 503 -13.68 -2.06 -5.88
N VAL A 504 -14.01 -2.66 -4.74
CA VAL A 504 -13.10 -2.69 -3.58
C VAL A 504 -11.96 -3.66 -3.89
N VAL A 505 -10.74 -3.12 -4.01
CA VAL A 505 -9.55 -3.88 -4.43
C VAL A 505 -8.62 -4.23 -3.27
N GLU A 506 -8.66 -3.46 -2.19
CA GLU A 506 -7.90 -3.70 -0.96
C GLU A 506 -8.66 -3.19 0.25
N ALA A 507 -8.71 -4.00 1.31
CA ALA A 507 -9.03 -3.53 2.65
C ALA A 507 -7.73 -3.42 3.45
N ALA A 508 -7.43 -2.21 3.92
CA ALA A 508 -6.15 -1.88 4.55
C ALA A 508 -6.21 -1.97 6.08
N SER A 509 -7.33 -1.57 6.69
CA SER A 509 -7.50 -1.60 8.14
C SER A 509 -8.97 -1.84 8.54
N ILE A 510 -9.18 -2.42 9.71
CA ILE A 510 -10.47 -2.75 10.31
C ILE A 510 -10.48 -2.39 11.80
N ASN A 511 -11.49 -1.65 12.26
CA ASN A 511 -11.66 -1.39 13.69
C ASN A 511 -12.57 -2.43 14.38
N GLU A 512 -12.75 -2.29 15.69
CA GLU A 512 -13.55 -3.23 16.49
C GLU A 512 -15.04 -3.20 16.16
N ASP A 513 -15.57 -2.11 15.63
CA ASP A 513 -16.97 -2.03 15.19
C ASP A 513 -17.19 -2.69 13.81
N GLY A 514 -16.09 -3.09 13.16
CA GLY A 514 -16.11 -3.71 11.83
C GLY A 514 -16.13 -2.68 10.71
N THR A 515 -15.88 -1.40 10.98
CA THR A 515 -15.61 -0.39 9.94
C THR A 515 -14.30 -0.78 9.24
N ILE A 516 -14.35 -0.93 7.92
CA ILE A 516 -13.19 -1.26 7.09
C ILE A 516 -12.82 -0.04 6.25
N VAL A 517 -11.54 0.30 6.19
CA VAL A 517 -11.01 1.32 5.28
C VAL A 517 -10.01 0.70 4.32
N GLY A 518 -9.90 1.25 3.11
CA GLY A 518 -8.93 0.77 2.13
C GLY A 518 -8.98 1.50 0.81
N THR A 519 -8.85 0.75 -0.28
CA THR A 519 -8.82 1.27 -1.64
C THR A 519 -9.89 0.62 -2.50
N ALA A 520 -10.63 1.45 -3.23
CA ALA A 520 -11.51 1.01 -4.30
C ALA A 520 -11.10 1.65 -5.64
N PHE A 521 -11.34 0.94 -6.71
CA PHE A 521 -11.23 1.44 -8.08
C PHE A 521 -12.59 1.99 -8.52
N ILE A 522 -12.56 3.20 -9.07
CA ILE A 522 -13.72 3.83 -9.70
C ILE A 522 -13.43 4.15 -11.15
N ARG A 523 -14.45 4.07 -12.01
CA ARG A 523 -14.33 4.53 -13.40
C ARG A 523 -14.32 6.05 -13.46
N LYS A 524 -13.37 6.60 -14.22
CA LYS A 524 -13.31 8.02 -14.60
C LYS A 524 -12.97 8.17 -16.08
N PRO A 525 -13.45 9.23 -16.76
CA PRO A 525 -13.02 9.55 -18.11
C PRO A 525 -11.52 9.78 -18.21
N SER A 526 -10.92 9.31 -19.30
CA SER A 526 -9.50 9.55 -19.63
C SER A 526 -9.36 10.89 -20.34
N TYR A 527 -8.31 11.64 -20.01
CA TYR A 527 -8.04 12.95 -20.61
C TYR A 527 -7.30 12.83 -21.94
N GLN A 528 -7.51 13.79 -22.85
CA GLN A 528 -6.64 13.96 -24.01
C GLN A 528 -5.37 14.71 -23.63
N PHE A 529 -4.27 14.33 -24.26
CA PHE A 529 -2.96 14.96 -24.08
C PHE A 529 -2.43 15.47 -25.43
N ASP A 530 -1.71 16.59 -25.41
CA ASP A 530 -1.00 17.11 -26.58
C ASP A 530 0.33 16.36 -26.82
N SER A 531 1.08 16.76 -27.85
CA SER A 531 2.37 16.15 -28.19
C SER A 531 3.44 16.34 -27.11
N ASP A 532 3.22 17.29 -26.20
CA ASP A 532 4.08 17.63 -25.08
C ASP A 532 3.61 16.91 -23.79
N GLY A 533 2.57 16.08 -23.90
CA GLY A 533 1.98 15.31 -22.80
C GLY A 533 1.19 16.15 -21.80
N ASN A 534 0.85 17.40 -22.13
CA ASN A 534 -0.01 18.22 -21.30
C ASN A 534 -1.47 17.88 -21.57
N VAL A 535 -2.30 17.88 -20.53
CA VAL A 535 -3.74 17.71 -20.72
C VAL A 535 -4.28 18.87 -21.55
N ILE A 536 -5.00 18.54 -22.61
CA ILE A 536 -5.64 19.52 -23.46
C ILE A 536 -6.88 20.03 -22.74
N VAL A 537 -6.93 21.35 -22.55
CA VAL A 537 -8.04 22.05 -21.90
C VAL A 537 -8.82 22.81 -22.97
N GLY A 538 -10.14 22.70 -22.96
CA GLY A 538 -11.01 23.41 -23.89
C GLY A 538 -11.27 24.86 -23.48
N GLU A 539 -12.04 25.57 -24.30
CA GLU A 539 -12.32 27.02 -24.11
C GLU A 539 -13.10 27.32 -22.81
N ASN A 540 -13.78 26.32 -22.26
CA ASN A 540 -14.49 26.41 -20.98
C ASN A 540 -13.61 26.15 -19.74
N GLY A 541 -12.30 25.91 -19.93
CA GLY A 541 -11.37 25.61 -18.84
C GLY A 541 -11.44 24.17 -18.32
N LEU A 542 -12.23 23.29 -18.96
CA LEU A 542 -12.31 21.86 -18.61
C LEU A 542 -11.42 21.00 -19.51
N PRO A 543 -10.91 19.86 -19.00
CA PRO A 543 -10.12 18.93 -19.81
C PRO A 543 -10.98 18.28 -20.91
N LEU A 544 -10.38 18.04 -22.07
CA LEU A 544 -10.97 17.21 -23.12
C LEU A 544 -10.84 15.73 -22.75
N PHE A 545 -11.87 14.93 -23.06
CA PHE A 545 -11.85 13.49 -22.83
C PHE A 545 -11.53 12.71 -24.10
N GLU A 546 -10.82 11.60 -23.96
CA GLU A 546 -10.70 10.62 -25.03
C GLU A 546 -12.08 10.03 -25.32
N LEU A 547 -12.47 9.99 -26.60
CA LEU A 547 -13.76 9.44 -27.04
C LEU A 547 -13.54 8.18 -27.86
N SER A 548 -14.39 7.19 -27.65
CA SER A 548 -14.47 5.99 -28.48
C SER A 548 -14.98 6.30 -29.88
N GLY A 549 -14.90 5.33 -30.80
CA GLY A 549 -15.47 5.46 -32.14
C GLY A 549 -16.98 5.71 -32.19
N ASN A 550 -17.69 5.50 -31.07
CA ASN A 550 -19.13 5.78 -30.92
C ASN A 550 -19.40 7.17 -30.31
N GLY A 551 -18.36 7.89 -29.88
CA GLY A 551 -18.48 9.20 -29.24
C GLY A 551 -18.71 9.17 -27.73
N ASP A 552 -18.65 7.99 -27.11
CA ASP A 552 -18.69 7.79 -25.65
C ASP A 552 -17.30 8.01 -25.02
N PRO A 553 -17.19 8.52 -23.79
CA PRO A 553 -15.90 8.73 -23.13
C PRO A 553 -15.19 7.40 -22.85
N VAL A 554 -13.90 7.33 -23.17
CA VAL A 554 -13.02 6.24 -22.76
C VAL A 554 -12.78 6.37 -21.26
N THR A 555 -13.00 5.30 -20.50
CA THR A 555 -12.87 5.30 -19.04
C THR A 555 -11.69 4.44 -18.58
N ALA A 556 -11.10 4.84 -17.46
CA ALA A 556 -10.05 4.11 -16.76
C ALA A 556 -10.40 3.98 -15.27
N TYR A 557 -9.87 2.96 -14.61
CA TYR A 557 -9.97 2.81 -13.17
C TYR A 557 -8.96 3.72 -12.47
N ILE A 558 -9.42 4.43 -11.43
CA ILE A 558 -8.56 5.26 -10.58
C ILE A 558 -8.77 4.86 -9.11
N PRO A 559 -7.70 4.67 -8.33
CA PRO A 559 -7.79 4.36 -6.91
C PRO A 559 -8.29 5.54 -6.08
N ARG A 560 -9.24 5.25 -5.19
CA ARG A 560 -9.78 6.17 -4.18
C ARG A 560 -9.81 5.48 -2.83
N MET A 561 -9.70 6.26 -1.76
CA MET A 561 -10.03 5.71 -0.45
C MET A 561 -11.50 5.33 -0.39
N VAL A 562 -11.77 4.21 0.26
CA VAL A 562 -13.13 3.69 0.48
C VAL A 562 -13.31 3.41 1.96
N VAL A 563 -14.52 3.64 2.46
CA VAL A 563 -14.93 3.33 3.84
C VAL A 563 -16.17 2.44 3.77
N LEU A 564 -16.06 1.23 4.33
CA LEU A 564 -17.14 0.25 4.42
C LEU A 564 -17.63 0.19 5.86
N LYS A 565 -18.94 0.29 6.06
CA LYS A 565 -19.56 0.02 7.36
C LYS A 565 -20.52 -1.16 7.29
N PRO A 566 -20.60 -1.99 8.34
CA PRO A 566 -21.61 -3.03 8.43
C PRO A 566 -23.00 -2.40 8.35
N SER A 567 -23.81 -2.87 7.40
CA SER A 567 -25.20 -2.46 7.25
C SER A 567 -26.07 -3.14 8.31
N THR A 568 -27.03 -2.39 8.85
CA THR A 568 -28.00 -2.92 9.83
C THR A 568 -29.23 -3.53 9.18
N ASN A 569 -29.57 -3.13 7.95
CA ASN A 569 -30.80 -3.54 7.25
C ASN A 569 -30.60 -3.81 5.74
N GLY A 570 -29.37 -3.71 5.23
CA GLY A 570 -29.06 -3.91 3.82
C GLY A 570 -28.99 -5.38 3.44
N GLU A 571 -29.30 -5.65 2.18
CA GLU A 571 -29.08 -6.95 1.55
C GLU A 571 -27.86 -6.87 0.62
N ALA A 572 -27.05 -7.92 0.60
CA ALA A 572 -25.95 -8.02 -0.36
C ALA A 572 -26.49 -8.00 -1.79
N CYS A 573 -25.80 -7.31 -2.69
CA CYS A 573 -26.27 -7.16 -4.05
C CYS A 573 -26.29 -8.50 -4.79
N THR A 574 -27.46 -8.88 -5.30
CA THR A 574 -27.66 -10.15 -6.02
C THR A 574 -27.57 -9.99 -7.54
N VAL A 575 -27.21 -8.81 -8.04
CA VAL A 575 -27.05 -8.58 -9.48
C VAL A 575 -25.83 -9.36 -9.96
N ASP A 576 -26.04 -10.26 -10.92
CA ASP A 576 -24.95 -11.02 -11.53
C ASP A 576 -24.14 -10.09 -12.44
N GLU A 577 -22.88 -9.87 -12.06
CA GLU A 577 -21.93 -9.04 -12.78
C GLU A 577 -21.08 -9.84 -13.76
N SER A 578 -21.41 -11.10 -14.05
CA SER A 578 -20.63 -11.95 -14.95
C SER A 578 -20.32 -11.21 -16.24
N THR A 579 -19.09 -10.76 -16.37
CA THR A 579 -18.50 -10.25 -17.61
C THR A 579 -18.11 -11.45 -18.47
N ASP A 580 -19.04 -12.36 -18.73
CA ASP A 580 -19.09 -12.92 -20.05
C ASP A 580 -19.62 -11.78 -20.91
N THR A 581 -18.71 -10.95 -21.42
CA THR A 581 -19.04 -10.02 -22.50
C THR A 581 -19.51 -10.92 -23.63
N GLY A 582 -20.81 -11.20 -23.64
CA GLY A 582 -21.48 -11.90 -24.72
C GLY A 582 -20.91 -11.33 -26.00
N ASN A 583 -20.28 -12.22 -26.77
CA ASN A 583 -19.56 -11.92 -28.01
C ASN A 583 -20.01 -10.59 -28.58
N TYR A 584 -19.08 -9.64 -28.73
CA TYR A 584 -19.31 -8.42 -29.48
C TYR A 584 -19.94 -8.81 -30.83
N GLU A 585 -21.27 -8.79 -30.90
CA GLU A 585 -22.02 -9.04 -32.12
C GLU A 585 -21.79 -7.78 -32.94
N ARG A 586 -20.94 -7.91 -33.96
CA ARG A 586 -20.77 -6.90 -35.00
C ARG A 586 -22.13 -6.61 -35.63
N LYS A 587 -22.85 -5.61 -35.11
CA LYS A 587 -23.95 -4.97 -35.82
C LYS A 587 -23.34 -4.01 -36.83
N GLY A 588 -23.17 -4.48 -38.06
CA GLY A 588 -22.69 -3.62 -39.14
C GLY A 588 -22.28 -4.38 -40.38
N ALA A 589 -23.25 -4.76 -41.19
CA ALA A 589 -23.04 -5.10 -42.59
C ALA A 589 -22.61 -3.85 -43.36
N ALA A 590 -21.30 -3.66 -43.57
CA ALA A 590 -20.80 -2.68 -44.53
C ALA A 590 -19.53 -3.19 -45.22
N SER A 591 -19.70 -3.51 -46.50
CA SER A 591 -18.66 -3.60 -47.54
C SER A 591 -17.71 -4.81 -47.53
N LEU A 592 -18.22 -5.96 -47.97
CA LEU A 592 -17.41 -6.98 -48.70
C LEU A 592 -17.15 -6.54 -50.17
N ALA A 593 -17.63 -5.37 -50.59
CA ALA A 593 -17.51 -4.84 -51.95
C ALA A 593 -16.09 -4.41 -52.33
N TRP A 594 -15.21 -4.08 -51.38
CA TRP A 594 -13.83 -3.66 -51.69
C TRP A 594 -12.91 -4.83 -52.04
N LEU A 595 -13.24 -6.06 -51.61
CA LEU A 595 -12.50 -7.28 -51.95
C LEU A 595 -12.69 -7.69 -53.43
N LEU A 596 -13.75 -7.22 -54.10
CA LEU A 596 -13.96 -7.43 -55.54
C LEU A 596 -13.22 -6.41 -56.44
N ALA A 597 -12.63 -5.36 -55.87
CA ALA A 597 -11.85 -4.36 -56.62
C ALA A 597 -10.35 -4.71 -56.75
N LEU A 598 -9.86 -5.69 -55.98
CA LEU A 598 -8.46 -6.12 -55.97
C LEU A 598 -7.92 -6.76 -57.28
N PRO A 599 -8.73 -7.38 -58.17
CA PRO A 599 -8.19 -7.89 -59.45
C PRO A 599 -7.86 -6.79 -60.48
N LEU A 600 -8.44 -5.59 -60.34
CA LEU A 600 -8.28 -4.50 -61.32
C LEU A 600 -7.00 -3.67 -61.13
N VAL A 601 -6.40 -3.73 -59.93
CA VAL A 601 -5.11 -3.06 -59.64
C VAL A 601 -3.92 -3.88 -60.14
N TRP A 602 -4.08 -5.20 -60.27
CA TRP A 602 -3.01 -6.10 -60.76
C TRP A 602 -2.87 -6.12 -62.29
N LEU A 603 -3.95 -5.82 -63.04
CA LEU A 603 -3.93 -5.75 -64.51
C LEU A 603 -3.34 -4.45 -65.07
N ARG A 604 -3.14 -3.40 -64.25
CA ARG A 604 -2.55 -2.12 -64.70
C ARG A 604 -1.01 -2.11 -64.75
N ARG A 605 -0.35 -3.20 -64.35
CA ARG A 605 1.13 -3.36 -64.41
C ARG A 605 1.62 -4.28 -65.54
N ARG A 606 0.76 -4.71 -66.47
CA ARG A 606 1.16 -5.54 -67.64
C ARG A 606 0.59 -5.06 -68.98
N VAL A 607 0.59 -3.76 -69.24
CA VAL A 607 0.53 -3.25 -70.61
C VAL A 607 1.62 -2.18 -70.76
N ARG A 608 2.58 -2.50 -71.64
CA ARG A 608 3.52 -1.59 -72.28
C ARG A 608 2.81 -0.83 -73.37
#